data_AF-A0A317YKH9-F1
#
_entry.id   AF-A0A317YKH9-F1
#
_cell.length_a   1.000
_cell.length_b   1.000
_cell.length_c   1.000
_cell.angle_alpha   90.00
_cell.angle_beta   90.00
_cell.angle_gamma   90.00
#
_symmetry.space_group_name_H-M   'P 1'
#
loop_
_entity.id
_entity.type
_entity.pdbx_description
1 polymer ?
#
loop_
_entity_poly.entity_id
_entity_poly.type
_entity_poly.pdbx_seq_one_letter_code
_entity_poly.pdbx_strand_id
1 'polypeptide(L)'
;GYQYGEDTAEQTTFELDFPYELTPDQAKSIDEIKDDMQKSRPMDRLLCGDVGYGKTEVAVRAAFKAVMEGKQVAFLVPTTILAQQHYETLIGRMQDFPVEIQLMS
;
A
#
# COMPACT_ATOMS: atom_id res chain seq x y z
N GLY A 1 -17.63 -0.64 -8.80
CA GLY A 1 -16.20 -0.32 -8.74
C GLY A 1 -15.43 -1.38 -9.49
N TYR A 2 -14.10 -1.27 -9.55
CA TYR A 2 -13.25 -2.40 -9.95
C TYR A 2 -13.04 -3.29 -8.72
N GLN A 3 -13.16 -4.60 -8.91
CA GLN A 3 -12.96 -5.60 -7.88
C GLN A 3 -11.57 -6.21 -8.06
N TYR A 4 -10.68 -6.01 -7.09
CA TYR A 4 -9.36 -6.64 -7.10
C TYR A 4 -9.49 -8.14 -6.78
N GLY A 5 -8.55 -8.95 -7.26
CA GLY A 5 -8.48 -10.39 -7.03
C GLY A 5 -7.90 -10.75 -5.66
N GLU A 6 -7.73 -12.05 -5.43
CA GLU A 6 -7.03 -12.61 -4.26
C GLU A 6 -5.55 -12.19 -4.24
N ASP A 7 -4.86 -12.38 -3.11
CA ASP A 7 -3.43 -12.11 -3.02
C ASP A 7 -2.62 -13.14 -3.83
N THR A 8 -1.60 -12.65 -4.54
CA THR A 8 -0.71 -13.51 -5.35
C THR A 8 0.51 -13.96 -4.54
N ALA A 9 1.31 -14.85 -5.13
CA ALA A 9 2.60 -15.24 -4.55
C ALA A 9 3.52 -14.02 -4.39
N GLU A 10 3.54 -13.11 -5.38
CA GLU A 10 4.31 -11.87 -5.34
C GLU A 10 3.85 -10.95 -4.21
N GLN A 11 2.53 -10.81 -3.98
CA GLN A 11 1.99 -10.05 -2.84
C GLN A 11 2.49 -10.64 -1.51
N THR A 12 2.45 -11.97 -1.38
CA THR A 12 2.94 -12.64 -0.17
C THR A 12 4.43 -12.40 0.04
N THR A 13 5.25 -12.54 -1.01
CA THR A 13 6.69 -12.26 -0.95
C THR A 13 6.97 -10.81 -0.57
N PHE A 14 6.26 -9.85 -1.18
CA PHE A 14 6.37 -8.43 -0.87
C PHE A 14 6.07 -8.11 0.60
N GLU A 15 5.05 -8.76 1.16
CA GLU A 15 4.64 -8.58 2.55
C GLU A 15 5.61 -9.21 3.55
N LEU A 16 6.25 -10.34 3.19
CA LEU A 16 7.26 -11.02 3.99
C LEU A 16 8.61 -10.30 3.99
N ASP A 17 8.91 -9.50 2.96
CA ASP A 17 10.12 -8.69 2.88
C ASP A 17 10.11 -7.49 3.86
N PHE A 18 8.95 -7.16 4.43
CA PHE A 18 8.86 -6.10 5.42
C PHE A 18 9.63 -6.48 6.71
N PRO A 19 10.65 -5.71 7.12
CA PRO A 19 11.59 -6.14 8.16
C PRO A 19 11.06 -5.97 9.60
N TYR A 20 9.85 -5.47 9.77
CA TYR A 20 9.26 -5.21 11.08
C TYR A 20 8.04 -6.10 11.33
N GLU A 21 7.89 -6.54 12.57
CA GLU A 21 6.69 -7.26 12.99
C GLU A 21 5.48 -6.31 13.03
N LEU A 22 4.37 -6.75 12.46
CA LEU A 22 3.14 -5.98 12.47
C LEU A 22 2.46 -6.06 13.84
N THR A 23 1.91 -4.96 14.30
CA THR A 23 0.99 -4.99 15.44
C THR A 23 -0.33 -5.66 15.05
N PRO A 24 -1.10 -6.22 16.01
CA PRO A 24 -2.41 -6.80 15.72
C PRO A 24 -3.36 -5.84 14.99
N ASP A 25 -3.33 -4.56 15.35
CA ASP A 25 -4.17 -3.53 14.71
C ASP A 25 -3.73 -3.23 13.26
N GLN A 26 -2.43 -3.28 12.98
CA GLN A 26 -1.91 -3.14 11.62
C GLN A 26 -2.33 -4.33 10.75
N ALA A 27 -2.12 -5.56 11.24
CA ALA A 27 -2.50 -6.78 10.53
C ALA A 27 -4.01 -6.78 10.20
N LYS A 28 -4.84 -6.47 11.19
CA LYS A 28 -6.29 -6.32 11.01
C LYS A 28 -6.63 -5.24 9.98
N SER A 29 -5.99 -4.08 10.04
CA SER A 29 -6.25 -2.98 9.10
C SER A 29 -5.87 -3.35 7.67
N ILE A 30 -4.78 -4.10 7.49
CA ILE A 30 -4.32 -4.60 6.20
C ILE A 30 -5.35 -5.57 5.61
N ASP A 31 -5.82 -6.54 6.40
CA ASP A 31 -6.82 -7.51 5.96
C ASP A 31 -8.14 -6.82 5.59
N GLU A 32 -8.63 -5.90 6.44
CA GLU A 32 -9.85 -5.15 6.16
C GLU A 32 -9.77 -4.29 4.88
N ILE A 33 -8.60 -3.70 4.59
CA ILE A 33 -8.37 -2.93 3.37
C ILE A 33 -8.35 -3.86 2.15
N LYS A 34 -7.65 -5.00 2.24
CA LYS A 34 -7.63 -5.99 1.14
C LYS A 34 -9.02 -6.55 0.86
N ASP A 35 -9.78 -6.86 1.90
CA ASP A 35 -11.18 -7.28 1.79
C ASP A 35 -12.06 -6.22 1.12
N ASP A 36 -11.87 -4.94 1.45
CA ASP A 36 -12.62 -3.86 0.81
C ASP A 36 -12.22 -3.66 -0.66
N MET A 37 -10.94 -3.83 -1.01
CA MET A 37 -10.47 -3.83 -2.40
C MET A 37 -11.06 -4.99 -3.22
N GLN A 38 -11.28 -6.14 -2.60
CA GLN A 38 -11.86 -7.33 -3.25
C GLN A 38 -13.39 -7.30 -3.36
N LYS A 39 -14.06 -6.20 -2.98
CA LYS A 39 -15.51 -6.04 -3.16
C LYS A 39 -15.83 -5.34 -4.48
N SER A 40 -17.01 -5.63 -5.03
CA SER A 40 -17.51 -4.97 -6.25
C SER A 40 -17.88 -3.49 -6.02
N ARG A 41 -18.13 -3.08 -4.76
CA ARG A 41 -18.34 -1.68 -4.38
C ARG A 41 -17.00 -0.94 -4.29
N PRO A 42 -16.89 0.32 -4.74
CA PRO A 42 -15.69 1.12 -4.51
C PRO A 42 -15.37 1.20 -3.01
N MET A 43 -14.09 1.03 -2.66
CA MET A 43 -13.60 1.24 -1.30
C MET A 43 -13.56 2.75 -0.99
N ASP A 44 -14.11 3.11 0.17
CA ASP A 44 -13.99 4.44 0.77
C ASP A 44 -13.73 4.24 2.26
N ARG A 45 -12.46 4.34 2.66
CA ARG A 45 -11.99 3.96 3.99
C ARG A 45 -11.02 4.99 4.55
N LEU A 46 -11.24 5.37 5.80
CA LEU A 46 -10.34 6.20 6.58
C LEU A 46 -9.54 5.33 7.56
N LEU A 47 -8.22 5.34 7.43
CA LEU A 47 -7.30 4.69 8.37
C LEU A 47 -6.75 5.74 9.36
N CYS A 48 -7.17 5.64 10.62
CA CYS A 48 -6.70 6.51 11.70
C CYS A 48 -5.64 5.81 12.55
N GLY A 49 -4.63 6.55 12.98
CA GLY A 49 -3.60 6.08 13.91
C GLY A 49 -2.55 7.16 14.15
N ASP A 50 -1.81 7.05 15.25
CA ASP A 50 -0.81 8.06 15.62
C ASP A 50 0.40 8.06 14.67
N VAL A 51 1.24 9.10 14.78
CA VAL A 51 2.50 9.17 14.05
C VAL A 51 3.37 7.97 14.45
N GLY A 52 3.97 7.29 13.47
CA GLY A 52 4.80 6.10 13.71
C GLY A 52 4.06 4.76 13.75
N TYR A 53 2.72 4.73 13.72
CA TYR A 53 1.92 3.49 13.72
C TYR A 53 1.93 2.71 12.38
N GLY A 54 2.90 2.96 11.49
CA GLY A 54 3.05 2.19 10.25
C GLY A 54 1.91 2.31 9.23
N LYS A 55 1.08 3.37 9.29
CA LYS A 55 0.02 3.63 8.29
C LYS A 55 0.55 3.61 6.84
N THR A 56 1.79 4.06 6.65
CA THR A 56 2.44 4.02 5.34
C THR A 56 2.57 2.60 4.81
N GLU A 57 2.98 1.63 5.63
CA GLU A 57 3.11 0.24 5.19
C GLU A 57 1.75 -0.35 4.79
N VAL A 58 0.69 -0.03 5.54
CA VAL A 58 -0.68 -0.44 5.20
C VAL A 58 -1.09 0.08 3.81
N ALA A 59 -0.82 1.35 3.52
CA ALA A 59 -1.12 1.95 2.22
C ALA A 59 -0.23 1.38 1.09
N VAL A 60 1.03 1.10 1.39
CA VAL A 60 2.00 0.52 0.44
C VAL A 60 1.58 -0.88 -0.01
N ARG A 61 1.08 -1.74 0.89
CA ARG A 61 0.57 -3.08 0.55
C ARG A 61 -0.66 -3.03 -0.36
N ALA A 62 -1.59 -2.11 -0.07
CA ALA A 62 -2.75 -1.87 -0.92
C ALA A 62 -2.33 -1.36 -2.31
N ALA A 63 -1.34 -0.45 -2.36
CA ALA A 63 -0.81 0.05 -3.62
C ALA A 63 -0.15 -1.05 -4.44
N PHE A 64 0.67 -1.89 -3.82
CA PHE A 64 1.32 -3.02 -4.48
C PHE A 64 0.30 -3.96 -5.11
N LYS A 65 -0.75 -4.35 -4.36
CA LYS A 65 -1.86 -5.17 -4.87
C LYS A 65 -2.48 -4.57 -6.13
N ALA A 66 -2.75 -3.27 -6.11
CA ALA A 66 -3.37 -2.60 -7.25
C ALA A 66 -2.45 -2.55 -8.48
N VAL A 67 -1.16 -2.27 -8.28
CA VAL A 67 -0.17 -2.20 -9.36
C VAL A 67 0.06 -3.56 -10.00
N MET A 68 0.15 -4.62 -9.21
CA MET A 68 0.35 -5.98 -9.71
C MET A 68 -0.83 -6.49 -10.55
N GLU A 69 -2.02 -5.90 -10.39
CA GLU A 69 -3.19 -6.12 -11.27
C GLU A 69 -3.24 -5.16 -12.48
N GLY A 70 -2.16 -4.44 -12.77
CA GLY A 70 -2.05 -3.51 -13.89
C GLY A 70 -2.86 -2.23 -13.72
N LYS A 71 -3.20 -1.84 -12.48
CA LYS A 71 -3.80 -0.53 -12.18
C LYS A 71 -2.74 0.48 -11.76
N GLN A 72 -3.02 1.76 -11.98
CA GLN A 72 -2.18 2.84 -11.49
C GLN A 72 -2.64 3.29 -10.11
N VAL A 73 -1.69 3.70 -9.26
CA VAL A 73 -1.95 4.22 -7.92
C VAL A 73 -1.42 5.64 -7.83
N ALA A 74 -2.21 6.54 -7.23
CA ALA A 74 -1.81 7.90 -6.92
C ALA A 74 -1.71 8.09 -5.41
N PHE A 75 -0.55 8.54 -4.93
CA PHE A 75 -0.35 8.98 -3.55
C PHE A 75 -0.43 10.50 -3.49
N LEU A 76 -1.49 11.03 -2.86
CA LEU A 76 -1.68 12.46 -2.68
C LEU A 76 -1.26 12.87 -1.27
N VAL A 77 -0.36 13.84 -1.17
CA VAL A 77 0.21 14.32 0.09
C VAL A 77 0.20 15.85 0.17
N PRO A 78 0.18 16.45 1.37
CA PRO A 78 -0.05 17.89 1.50
C PRO A 78 1.21 18.75 1.29
N THR A 79 2.41 18.17 1.30
CA THR A 79 3.68 18.92 1.16
C THR A 79 4.70 18.16 0.33
N THR A 80 5.60 18.89 -0.32
CA THR A 80 6.70 18.32 -1.11
C THR A 80 7.68 17.50 -0.27
N ILE A 81 7.90 17.87 1.00
CA ILE A 81 8.73 17.08 1.93
C ILE A 81 8.11 15.69 2.16
N LEU A 82 6.80 15.62 2.43
CA LEU A 82 6.12 14.32 2.58
C LEU A 82 6.12 13.54 1.27
N ALA A 83 6.00 14.23 0.13
CA ALA A 83 6.03 13.60 -1.19
C ALA A 83 7.36 12.89 -1.41
N GLN A 84 8.48 13.56 -1.11
CA GLN A 84 9.82 12.99 -1.16
C GLN A 84 9.99 11.80 -0.21
N GLN A 85 9.52 11.90 1.04
CA GLN A 85 9.61 10.80 2.01
C GLN A 85 8.84 9.55 1.56
N HIS A 86 7.63 9.74 1.03
CA HIS A 86 6.84 8.63 0.48
C HIS A 86 7.48 8.04 -0.77
N TYR A 87 8.03 8.87 -1.66
CA TYR A 87 8.74 8.44 -2.86
C TYR A 87 9.94 7.54 -2.53
N GLU A 88 10.79 7.95 -1.59
CA GLU A 88 11.94 7.15 -1.13
C GLU A 88 11.51 5.82 -0.51
N THR A 89 10.44 5.84 0.30
CA THR A 89 9.88 4.63 0.92
C THR A 89 9.35 3.66 -0.14
N LEU A 90 8.58 4.16 -1.10
CA LEU A 90 7.99 3.36 -2.17
C LEU A 90 9.06 2.73 -3.06
N ILE A 91 10.07 3.50 -3.46
CA ILE A 91 11.20 2.98 -4.25
C ILE A 91 11.92 1.88 -3.48
N GLY A 92 12.26 2.12 -2.22
CA GLY A 92 12.96 1.13 -1.40
C GLY A 92 12.16 -0.17 -1.24
N ARG A 93 10.85 -0.07 -0.97
CA ARG A 93 9.99 -1.24 -0.77
C ARG A 93 9.73 -2.02 -2.06
N MET A 94 9.64 -1.35 -3.21
CA MET A 94 9.27 -1.96 -4.49
C MET A 94 10.46 -2.18 -5.43
N GLN A 95 11.71 -2.00 -4.97
CA GLN A 95 12.92 -2.06 -5.80
C GLN A 95 13.11 -3.39 -6.56
N ASP A 96 12.65 -4.50 -5.98
CA ASP A 96 12.82 -5.85 -6.53
C ASP A 96 11.64 -6.28 -7.41
N PHE A 97 10.71 -5.34 -7.71
CA PHE A 97 9.49 -5.59 -8.46
C PHE A 97 9.44 -4.71 -9.72
N PRO A 98 8.73 -5.15 -10.77
CA PRO A 98 8.61 -4.39 -12.02
C PRO A 98 7.60 -3.24 -11.89
N VAL A 99 7.83 -2.34 -10.93
CA VAL A 99 6.96 -1.20 -10.63
C VAL A 99 7.71 0.10 -10.89
N GLU A 100 7.15 0.95 -11.74
CA GLU A 100 7.67 2.30 -11.97
C GLU A 100 7.01 3.28 -11.01
N ILE A 101 7.83 4.03 -10.26
CA ILE A 101 7.38 5.05 -9.32
C ILE A 101 7.94 6.39 -9.77
N GLN A 102 7.07 7.39 -9.89
CA GLN A 102 7.45 8.75 -10.27
C GLN A 102 6.93 9.75 -9.24
N LEU A 103 7.74 10.78 -8.95
CA LEU A 103 7.36 11.91 -8.11
C LEU A 103 6.94 13.09 -9.00
N MET A 104 5.76 13.63 -8.74
CA MET A 104 5.29 14.88 -9.35
C MET A 104 5.16 15.93 -8.24
N SER A 105 5.97 17.00 -8.29
CA SER A 105 6.01 18.06 -7.29
C SER A 105 6.17 19.45 -7.90
#